data_AF-A0A2R6RCA8-F1
#
_entry.id   AF-A0A2R6RCA8-F1
#
_cell.length_a   1.000
_cell.length_b   1.000
_cell.length_c   1.000
_cell.angle_alpha   90.00
_cell.angle_beta   90.00
_cell.angle_gamma   90.00
#
_symmetry.space_group_name_H-M   'P 1'
#
loop_
_entity.id
_entity.type
_entity.pdbx_description
1 polymer ?
#
loop_
_entity_poly.entity_id
_entity_poly.type
_entity_poly.pdbx_seq_one_letter_code
_entity_poly.pdbx_strand_id
1 'polypeptide(L)'
;MYIVIPISYWGLDVHGAKKFPIFSSHLFTYQGQPYNISAIVNKNFEIDMVQYEKQGRINLSTLFSLTYGFGFATIASTLTHVALFYGREIYERFRASYKGKEDIHTRLMRKYKDIPSWWFHVLLGVAIAVSLVLCIFLNDQVQMPWWGLLFASVIAFIFTLPISVITATTNMTPGLNIITEYVMGIIYPGRPIANVCFKTYGYMSMDQAVSFLNDFKLGHYMKIPPRSMFLVQVHDLFPAGYQYNIYHILIYKCYY
;
A
#
# COMPACT_ATOMS: atom_id res chain seq x y z
N MET A 1 10.39 6.05 -19.08
CA MET A 1 10.30 4.66 -19.61
C MET A 1 10.75 4.56 -21.06
N TYR A 2 10.13 5.25 -22.02
CA TYR A 2 10.42 5.12 -23.46
C TYR A 2 11.85 5.40 -23.90
N ILE A 3 12.60 6.25 -23.19
CA ILE A 3 14.01 6.54 -23.49
C ILE A 3 14.95 5.58 -22.72
N VAL A 4 14.62 5.31 -21.45
CA VAL A 4 15.50 4.56 -20.54
C VAL A 4 15.53 3.07 -20.88
N ILE A 5 14.40 2.49 -21.29
CA ILE A 5 14.33 1.06 -21.64
C ILE A 5 15.21 0.75 -22.86
N PRO A 6 15.13 1.49 -23.99
CA PRO A 6 16.01 1.24 -25.12
C PRO A 6 17.50 1.40 -24.81
N ILE A 7 17.87 2.43 -24.05
CA ILE A 7 19.27 2.67 -23.65
C ILE A 7 19.78 1.52 -22.77
N SER A 8 18.96 1.08 -21.81
CA SER A 8 19.33 0.00 -20.89
C SER A 8 19.45 -1.35 -21.60
N TYR A 9 18.56 -1.65 -22.56
CA TYR A 9 18.53 -2.92 -23.28
C TYR A 9 19.53 -2.99 -24.43
N TRP A 10 19.48 -2.05 -25.38
CA TRP A 10 20.34 -2.10 -26.57
C TRP A 10 21.70 -1.44 -26.35
N GLY A 11 21.73 -0.32 -25.63
CA GLY A 11 22.94 0.49 -25.44
C GLY A 11 23.92 -0.09 -24.42
N LEU A 12 23.45 -0.32 -23.19
CA LEU A 12 24.30 -0.69 -22.05
C LEU A 12 24.25 -2.18 -21.66
N ASP A 13 23.32 -2.96 -22.24
CA ASP A 13 23.08 -4.38 -21.92
C ASP A 13 23.10 -4.66 -20.40
N VAL A 14 22.37 -3.83 -19.66
CA VAL A 14 22.42 -3.82 -18.19
C VAL A 14 21.98 -5.20 -17.66
N HIS A 15 22.86 -5.85 -16.89
CA HIS A 15 22.66 -7.23 -16.37
C HIS A 15 22.49 -8.33 -17.43
N GLY A 16 23.00 -8.14 -18.65
CA GLY A 16 22.84 -9.12 -19.73
C GLY A 16 21.39 -9.18 -20.24
N ALA A 17 20.73 -8.03 -20.23
CA ALA A 17 19.35 -7.78 -20.64
C ALA A 17 18.96 -8.48 -21.95
N LYS A 18 19.87 -8.54 -22.94
CA LYS A 18 19.61 -9.11 -24.27
C LYS A 18 19.28 -10.60 -24.26
N LYS A 19 19.53 -11.31 -23.15
CA LYS A 19 19.24 -12.75 -23.00
C LYS A 19 17.77 -13.04 -22.72
N PHE A 20 16.97 -12.05 -22.37
CA PHE A 20 15.56 -12.21 -22.00
C PHE A 20 14.68 -11.15 -22.70
N PRO A 21 13.37 -11.40 -22.85
CA PRO A 21 12.46 -10.46 -23.51
C PRO A 21 12.43 -9.10 -22.80
N ILE A 22 12.35 -8.02 -23.59
CA ILE A 22 12.25 -6.63 -23.07
C ILE A 22 11.04 -6.48 -22.14
N PHE A 23 9.90 -7.04 -22.56
CA PHE A 23 8.63 -7.00 -21.85
C PHE A 23 8.22 -8.42 -21.46
N SER A 24 8.31 -8.73 -20.17
CA SER A 24 7.80 -9.98 -19.62
C SER A 24 7.58 -9.85 -18.13
N SER A 25 6.51 -10.46 -17.62
CA SER A 25 6.27 -10.66 -16.18
C SER A 25 6.93 -11.94 -15.65
N HIS A 26 7.52 -12.76 -16.52
CA HIS A 26 8.17 -14.00 -16.12
C HIS A 26 9.57 -13.74 -15.55
N LEU A 27 10.02 -14.69 -14.72
CA LEU A 27 11.34 -14.74 -14.13
C LEU A 27 12.25 -15.61 -15.02
N PHE A 28 13.53 -15.27 -15.12
CA PHE A 28 14.48 -15.97 -15.99
C PHE A 28 15.73 -16.44 -15.24
N THR A 29 16.29 -17.57 -15.67
CA THR A 29 17.64 -17.99 -15.29
C THR A 29 18.70 -17.13 -15.99
N TYR A 30 19.96 -17.25 -15.60
CA TYR A 30 21.06 -16.53 -16.25
C TYR A 30 21.21 -16.85 -17.75
N GLN A 31 20.75 -18.02 -18.19
CA GLN A 31 20.75 -18.44 -19.59
C GLN A 31 19.52 -17.94 -20.39
N GLY A 32 18.59 -17.21 -19.76
CA GLY A 32 17.38 -16.69 -20.43
C GLY A 32 16.22 -17.69 -20.50
N GLN A 33 16.32 -18.84 -19.82
CA GLN A 33 15.22 -19.80 -19.72
C GLN A 33 14.22 -19.37 -18.63
N PRO A 34 12.91 -19.71 -18.76
CA PRO A 34 11.95 -19.46 -17.70
C PRO A 34 12.38 -20.10 -16.37
N TYR A 35 12.32 -19.32 -15.29
CA TYR A 35 12.71 -19.77 -13.96
C TYR A 35 11.62 -20.66 -13.37
N ASN A 36 11.99 -21.87 -12.94
CA ASN A 36 11.08 -22.79 -12.29
C ASN A 36 10.86 -22.37 -10.83
N ILE A 37 9.70 -21.80 -10.54
CA ILE A 37 9.34 -21.32 -9.19
C ILE A 37 8.89 -22.49 -8.30
N SER A 38 8.18 -23.49 -8.84
CA SER A 38 7.69 -24.62 -8.04
C SER A 38 8.80 -25.54 -7.55
N ALA A 39 9.97 -25.53 -8.20
CA ALA A 39 11.14 -26.29 -7.76
C ALA A 39 11.85 -25.69 -6.53
N ILE A 40 11.70 -24.39 -6.28
CA ILE A 40 12.38 -23.67 -5.19
C ILE A 40 11.47 -23.37 -3.99
N VAL A 41 10.19 -23.73 -4.07
CA VAL A 41 9.22 -23.53 -2.99
C VAL A 41 8.87 -24.89 -2.38
N ASN A 42 9.11 -25.04 -1.08
CA ASN A 42 8.84 -26.29 -0.38
C ASN A 42 7.32 -26.48 -0.14
N LYS A 43 6.92 -27.65 0.39
CA LYS A 43 5.51 -27.96 0.72
C LYS A 43 4.91 -27.02 1.78
N ASN A 44 5.75 -26.32 2.54
CA ASN A 44 5.38 -25.33 3.54
C ASN A 44 5.38 -23.90 2.97
N PHE A 45 5.46 -23.72 1.65
CA PHE A 45 5.53 -22.42 0.98
C PHE A 45 6.72 -21.53 1.38
N GLU A 46 7.78 -22.11 1.92
CA GLU A 46 9.05 -21.43 2.19
C GLU A 46 10.02 -21.66 1.03
N ILE A 47 10.98 -20.75 0.89
CA ILE A 47 12.02 -20.85 -0.13
C ILE A 47 13.04 -21.92 0.29
N ASP A 48 13.21 -22.96 -0.53
CA ASP A 48 14.29 -23.92 -0.40
C ASP A 48 15.59 -23.30 -0.95
N MET A 49 16.44 -22.85 -0.03
CA MET A 49 17.71 -22.19 -0.37
C MET A 49 18.67 -23.11 -1.11
N VAL A 50 18.62 -24.43 -0.88
CA VAL A 50 19.50 -25.41 -1.55
C VAL A 50 19.11 -25.55 -3.02
N GLN A 51 17.80 -25.64 -3.31
CA GLN A 51 17.33 -25.68 -4.71
C GLN A 51 17.52 -24.32 -5.40
N TYR A 52 17.32 -23.22 -4.66
CA TYR A 52 17.58 -21.87 -5.15
C TYR A 52 19.05 -21.68 -5.58
N GLU A 53 20.01 -22.12 -4.76
CA GLU A 53 21.43 -22.04 -5.08
C GLU A 53 21.80 -22.88 -6.31
N LYS A 54 21.17 -24.05 -6.49
CA LYS A 54 21.38 -24.91 -7.67
C LYS A 54 20.85 -24.27 -8.96
N GLN A 55 19.69 -23.64 -8.90
CA GLN A 55 19.06 -23.00 -10.06
C GLN A 55 19.69 -21.62 -10.36
N GLY A 56 20.32 -21.00 -9.36
CA GLY A 56 21.01 -19.73 -9.46
C GLY A 56 20.08 -18.52 -9.29
N ARG A 57 20.67 -17.33 -9.39
CA ARG A 57 19.98 -16.05 -9.17
C ARG A 57 18.87 -15.83 -10.19
N ILE A 58 17.77 -15.26 -9.71
CA ILE A 58 16.63 -14.84 -10.52
C ILE A 58 17.01 -13.58 -11.30
N ASN A 59 16.71 -13.57 -12.60
CA ASN A 59 16.81 -12.39 -13.44
C ASN A 59 15.40 -11.94 -13.86
N LEU A 60 15.24 -10.63 -13.94
CA LEU A 60 13.99 -9.97 -14.30
C LEU A 60 14.13 -9.35 -15.68
N SER A 61 13.03 -9.23 -16.42
CA SER A 61 13.02 -8.46 -17.66
C SER A 61 13.45 -7.01 -17.41
N THR A 62 14.02 -6.35 -18.42
CA THR A 62 14.51 -4.97 -18.31
C THR A 62 13.38 -4.00 -17.94
N LEU A 63 12.19 -4.18 -18.52
CA LEU A 63 11.03 -3.36 -18.17
C LEU A 63 10.60 -3.58 -16.72
N PHE A 64 10.53 -4.83 -16.25
CA PHE A 64 10.10 -5.11 -14.87
C PHE A 64 11.11 -4.55 -13.86
N SER A 65 12.42 -4.75 -14.10
CA SER A 65 13.50 -4.21 -13.27
C SER A 65 13.46 -2.69 -13.17
N LEU A 66 13.34 -2.01 -14.31
CA LEU A 66 13.27 -0.53 -14.34
C LEU A 66 11.99 -0.01 -13.69
N THR A 67 10.87 -0.72 -13.84
CA THR A 67 9.60 -0.33 -13.19
C THR A 67 9.73 -0.34 -11.67
N TYR A 68 10.39 -1.37 -11.10
CA TYR A 68 10.68 -1.40 -9.66
C TYR A 68 11.62 -0.28 -9.23
N GLY A 69 12.69 -0.04 -10.00
CA GLY A 69 13.63 1.05 -9.76
C GLY A 69 12.94 2.43 -9.74
N PHE A 70 12.11 2.73 -10.73
CA PHE A 70 11.31 3.95 -10.75
C PHE A 70 10.27 3.98 -9.63
N GLY A 71 9.68 2.84 -9.26
CA GLY A 71 8.73 2.77 -8.14
C GLY A 71 9.35 3.21 -6.81
N PHE A 72 10.59 2.80 -6.51
CA PHE A 72 11.33 3.30 -5.35
C PHE A 72 11.57 4.81 -5.43
N ALA A 73 11.97 5.31 -6.61
CA ALA A 73 12.20 6.73 -6.83
C ALA A 73 10.91 7.55 -6.67
N THR A 74 9.76 7.04 -7.14
CA THR A 74 8.46 7.69 -6.98
C THR A 74 8.11 7.87 -5.51
N ILE A 75 8.28 6.86 -4.66
CA ILE A 75 7.91 6.98 -3.24
C ILE A 75 8.83 7.99 -2.51
N ALA A 76 10.15 7.94 -2.77
CA ALA A 76 11.08 8.91 -2.22
C ALA A 76 10.77 10.35 -2.69
N SER A 77 10.42 10.50 -3.97
CA SER A 77 10.00 11.77 -4.57
C SER A 77 8.69 12.28 -3.95
N THR A 78 7.69 11.41 -3.76
CA THR A 78 6.41 11.72 -3.11
C THR A 78 6.63 12.27 -1.70
N LEU A 79 7.43 11.60 -0.87
CA LEU A 79 7.71 12.07 0.49
C LEU A 79 8.42 13.43 0.48
N THR A 80 9.46 13.57 -0.34
CA THR A 80 10.24 14.81 -0.43
C THR A 80 9.38 15.97 -0.93
N HIS A 81 8.55 15.72 -1.95
CA HIS A 81 7.67 16.73 -2.54
C HIS A 81 6.59 17.18 -1.54
N VAL A 82 5.94 16.25 -0.86
CA VAL A 82 4.93 16.60 0.16
C VAL A 82 5.58 17.34 1.33
N ALA A 83 6.73 16.88 1.82
CA ALA A 83 7.41 17.51 2.94
C ALA A 83 7.85 18.95 2.64
N LEU A 84 8.42 19.20 1.44
CA LEU A 84 8.95 20.52 1.08
C LEU A 84 7.87 21.51 0.62
N PHE A 85 6.93 21.08 -0.22
CA PHE A 85 5.96 21.99 -0.84
C PHE A 85 4.65 22.09 -0.04
N TYR A 86 4.15 20.96 0.45
CA TYR A 86 2.87 20.91 1.16
C TYR A 86 3.02 20.89 2.68
N GLY A 87 4.22 20.68 3.24
CA GLY A 87 4.44 20.54 4.67
C GLY A 87 3.94 21.75 5.49
N ARG A 88 4.20 22.96 4.99
CA ARG A 88 3.71 24.19 5.64
C ARG A 88 2.19 24.32 5.55
N GLU A 89 1.61 24.05 4.39
CA GLU A 89 0.16 24.08 4.20
C GLU A 89 -0.55 23.02 5.06
N ILE A 90 -0.01 21.81 5.13
CA ILE A 90 -0.50 20.72 5.97
C ILE A 90 -0.48 21.15 7.43
N TYR A 91 0.62 21.75 7.91
CA TYR A 91 0.72 22.22 9.29
C TYR A 91 -0.27 23.35 9.60
N GLU A 92 -0.41 24.32 8.68
CA GLU A 92 -1.36 25.42 8.82
C GLU A 92 -2.81 24.92 8.81
N ARG A 93 -3.17 23.99 7.92
CA ARG A 93 -4.50 23.36 7.87
C ARG A 93 -4.76 22.48 9.08
N PHE A 94 -3.78 21.71 9.54
CA PHE A 94 -3.87 20.92 10.77
C PHE A 94 -4.16 21.80 11.99
N ARG A 95 -3.49 22.96 12.08
CA ARG A 95 -3.72 23.95 13.14
C ARG A 95 -5.05 24.69 12.98
N ALA A 96 -5.48 24.98 11.75
CA ALA A 96 -6.71 25.70 11.45
C ALA A 96 -7.96 24.82 11.60
N SER A 97 -7.86 23.52 11.35
CA SER A 97 -8.90 22.51 11.67
C SER A 97 -9.34 22.61 13.14
N TYR A 98 -8.38 22.84 14.05
CA TYR A 98 -8.68 23.02 15.46
C TYR A 98 -9.35 24.38 15.81
N LYS A 99 -9.31 25.38 14.92
CA LYS A 99 -9.77 26.76 15.17
C LYS A 99 -10.86 27.26 14.21
N GLY A 100 -11.25 26.46 13.21
CA GLY A 100 -12.42 26.60 12.33
C GLY A 100 -12.58 27.92 11.57
N LYS A 101 -12.22 27.95 10.28
CA LYS A 101 -12.82 28.90 9.31
C LYS A 101 -14.03 28.22 8.66
N GLU A 102 -15.19 28.87 8.75
CA GLU A 102 -16.44 28.35 8.18
C GLU A 102 -16.47 28.50 6.65
N ASP A 103 -16.45 27.39 5.92
CA ASP A 103 -16.86 27.34 4.51
C ASP A 103 -18.40 27.28 4.42
N ILE A 104 -18.98 27.84 3.37
CA ILE A 104 -20.41 27.74 3.00
C ILE A 104 -20.85 26.27 2.98
N HIS A 105 -19.99 25.35 2.54
CA HIS A 105 -20.32 23.93 2.53
C HIS A 105 -20.46 23.35 3.94
N THR A 106 -19.56 23.72 4.86
CA THR A 106 -19.59 23.35 6.27
C THR A 106 -20.82 23.94 6.96
N ARG A 107 -21.18 25.18 6.62
CA ARG A 107 -22.39 25.85 7.14
C ARG A 107 -23.68 25.13 6.72
N LEU A 108 -23.76 24.65 5.48
CA LEU A 108 -24.90 23.85 5.02
C LEU A 108 -24.93 22.44 5.62
N MET A 109 -23.77 21.86 5.93
CA MET A 109 -23.66 20.53 6.52
C MET A 109 -23.91 20.50 8.03
N ARG A 110 -23.86 21.64 8.74
CA ARG A 110 -24.17 21.75 10.18
C ARG A 110 -25.53 21.20 10.61
N LYS A 111 -26.49 21.11 9.68
CA LYS A 111 -27.80 20.51 9.95
C LYS A 111 -27.67 19.01 10.29
N TYR A 112 -26.64 18.34 9.79
CA TYR A 112 -26.38 16.94 10.06
C TYR A 112 -25.46 16.77 11.25
N LYS A 113 -25.73 15.74 12.07
CA LYS A 113 -24.87 15.42 13.20
C LYS A 113 -23.57 14.80 12.70
N ASP A 114 -22.45 15.31 13.19
CA ASP A 114 -21.13 14.76 12.89
C ASP A 114 -20.99 13.31 13.36
N ILE A 115 -20.03 12.61 12.76
CA ILE A 115 -19.67 11.25 13.13
C ILE A 115 -18.92 11.30 14.46
N PRO A 116 -19.38 10.57 15.49
CA PRO A 116 -18.64 10.49 16.74
C PRO A 116 -17.24 9.92 16.49
N SER A 117 -16.19 10.59 16.97
CA SER A 117 -14.81 10.14 16.74
C SER A 117 -14.53 8.71 17.24
N TRP A 118 -15.31 8.25 18.24
CA TRP A 118 -15.18 6.89 18.76
C TRP A 118 -15.57 5.80 17.75
N TRP A 119 -16.40 6.09 16.73
CA TRP A 119 -16.75 5.11 15.69
C TRP A 119 -15.50 4.67 14.92
N PHE A 120 -14.61 5.60 14.61
CA PHE A 120 -13.33 5.33 13.95
C PHE A 120 -12.38 4.55 14.86
N HIS A 121 -12.30 4.90 16.14
CA HIS A 121 -11.44 4.19 17.09
C HIS A 121 -11.90 2.74 17.34
N VAL A 122 -13.22 2.51 17.41
CA VAL A 122 -13.78 1.16 17.54
C VAL A 122 -13.51 0.36 16.26
N LEU A 123 -13.74 0.94 15.08
CA LEU A 123 -13.46 0.27 13.81
C LEU A 123 -11.99 -0.13 13.68
N LEU A 124 -11.07 0.81 13.99
CA LEU A 124 -9.64 0.54 14.00
C LEU A 124 -9.25 -0.55 15.02
N GLY A 125 -9.81 -0.48 16.23
CA GLY A 125 -9.56 -1.47 17.27
C GLY A 125 -10.03 -2.86 16.87
N VAL A 126 -11.23 -2.98 16.29
CA VAL A 126 -11.76 -4.24 15.76
C VAL A 126 -10.89 -4.77 14.62
N ALA A 127 -10.49 -3.91 13.67
CA ALA A 127 -9.64 -4.30 12.57
C ALA A 127 -8.29 -4.86 13.06
N ILE A 128 -7.60 -4.15 13.96
CA ILE A 128 -6.33 -4.62 14.53
C ILE A 128 -6.53 -5.92 15.33
N ALA A 129 -7.62 -6.04 16.09
CA ALA A 129 -7.91 -7.22 16.90
C ALA A 129 -8.17 -8.47 16.04
N VAL A 130 -9.06 -8.37 15.04
CA VAL A 130 -9.35 -9.47 14.09
C VAL A 130 -8.06 -9.94 13.42
N SER A 131 -7.19 -9.00 13.10
CA SER A 131 -5.96 -9.26 12.41
C SER A 131 -4.85 -9.85 13.25
N LEU A 132 -4.74 -9.42 14.52
CA LEU A 132 -3.89 -10.09 15.49
C LEU A 132 -4.38 -11.53 15.72
N VAL A 133 -5.70 -11.74 15.82
CA VAL A 133 -6.30 -13.08 15.91
C VAL A 133 -5.93 -13.91 14.69
N LEU A 134 -6.06 -13.39 13.46
CA LEU A 134 -5.66 -14.10 12.25
C LEU A 134 -4.16 -14.43 12.24
N CYS A 135 -3.28 -13.50 12.64
CA CYS A 135 -1.84 -13.76 12.71
C CYS A 135 -1.47 -14.81 13.78
N ILE A 136 -2.19 -14.87 14.90
CA ILE A 136 -1.89 -15.80 16.00
C ILE A 136 -2.50 -17.18 15.74
N PHE A 137 -3.77 -17.26 15.38
CA PHE A 137 -4.49 -18.52 15.20
C PHE A 137 -4.22 -19.19 13.85
N LEU A 138 -3.91 -18.40 12.81
CA LEU A 138 -3.63 -18.89 11.46
C LEU A 138 -2.14 -18.80 11.11
N ASN A 139 -1.27 -18.96 12.11
CA ASN A 139 0.18 -18.83 11.94
C ASN A 139 0.75 -19.80 10.89
N ASP A 140 0.20 -21.02 10.80
CA ASP A 140 0.64 -22.03 9.82
C ASP A 140 0.39 -21.59 8.37
N GLN A 141 -0.60 -20.72 8.13
CA GLN A 141 -0.93 -20.21 6.79
C GLN A 141 -0.38 -18.81 6.54
N VAL A 142 -0.45 -17.89 7.51
CA VAL A 142 -0.07 -16.48 7.34
C VAL A 142 1.45 -16.30 7.48
N GLN A 143 2.12 -17.16 8.26
CA GLN A 143 3.57 -17.20 8.45
C GLN A 143 4.21 -15.86 8.87
N MET A 144 3.39 -14.88 9.27
CA MET A 144 3.85 -13.55 9.66
C MET A 144 3.79 -13.41 11.18
N PRO A 145 4.87 -12.96 11.83
CA PRO A 145 4.84 -12.69 13.25
C PRO A 145 3.98 -11.47 13.58
N TRP A 146 3.41 -11.44 14.79
CA TRP A 146 2.52 -10.36 15.27
C TRP A 146 3.14 -8.96 15.19
N TRP A 147 4.46 -8.84 15.38
CA TRP A 147 5.16 -7.55 15.27
C TRP A 147 5.17 -7.02 13.83
N GLY A 148 5.12 -7.91 12.83
CA GLY A 148 5.03 -7.54 11.41
C GLY A 148 3.74 -6.78 11.10
N LEU A 149 2.63 -7.14 11.73
CA LEU A 149 1.36 -6.44 11.61
C LEU A 149 1.42 -5.00 12.15
N LEU A 150 2.01 -4.82 13.34
CA LEU A 150 2.18 -3.49 13.93
C LEU A 150 3.10 -2.63 13.07
N PHE A 151 4.18 -3.21 12.57
CA PHE A 151 5.10 -2.51 11.70
C PHE A 151 4.45 -2.10 10.37
N ALA A 152 3.66 -2.98 9.73
CA ALA A 152 2.87 -2.65 8.55
C ALA A 152 1.88 -1.51 8.82
N SER A 153 1.21 -1.53 9.98
CA SER A 153 0.25 -0.51 10.39
C SER A 153 0.91 0.87 10.56
N VAL A 154 2.11 0.92 11.14
CA VAL A 154 2.89 2.17 11.29
C VAL A 154 3.31 2.72 9.93
N ILE A 155 3.79 1.86 9.03
CA ILE A 155 4.14 2.25 7.66
C ILE A 155 2.90 2.81 6.95
N ALA A 156 1.78 2.08 6.96
CA ALA A 156 0.55 2.53 6.36
C ALA A 156 0.13 3.92 6.90
N PHE A 157 0.18 4.11 8.22
CA PHE A 157 -0.17 5.38 8.85
C PHE A 157 0.69 6.56 8.37
N ILE A 158 2.02 6.38 8.35
CA ILE A 158 2.97 7.43 7.93
C ILE A 158 2.76 7.79 6.45
N PHE A 159 2.59 6.79 5.59
CA PHE A 159 2.50 6.99 4.15
C PHE A 159 1.11 7.39 3.65
N THR A 160 0.05 7.13 4.42
CA THR A 160 -1.32 7.49 4.04
C THR A 160 -1.46 9.00 3.84
N LEU A 161 -0.94 9.83 4.75
CA LEU A 161 -1.07 11.29 4.65
C LEU A 161 -0.43 11.86 3.37
N PRO A 162 0.86 11.63 3.08
CA PRO A 162 1.49 12.18 1.88
C PRO A 162 0.91 11.62 0.59
N ILE A 163 0.55 10.34 0.56
CA ILE A 163 -0.07 9.74 -0.63
C ILE A 163 -1.46 10.34 -0.86
N SER A 164 -2.27 10.52 0.19
CA SER A 164 -3.59 11.17 0.08
C SER A 164 -3.49 12.59 -0.49
N VAL A 165 -2.48 13.38 -0.06
CA VAL A 165 -2.27 14.74 -0.58
C VAL A 165 -1.98 14.72 -2.08
N ILE A 166 -1.08 13.84 -2.52
CA ILE A 166 -0.72 13.72 -3.94
C ILE A 166 -1.87 13.20 -4.76
N THR A 167 -2.60 12.20 -4.27
CA THR A 167 -3.80 11.70 -4.94
C THR A 167 -4.85 12.80 -5.06
N ALA A 168 -5.04 13.63 -4.03
CA ALA A 168 -6.00 14.72 -4.07
C ALA A 168 -5.64 15.85 -5.07
N THR A 169 -4.35 16.08 -5.34
CA THR A 169 -3.89 17.15 -6.26
C THR A 169 -3.65 16.65 -7.69
N THR A 170 -3.15 15.42 -7.84
CA THR A 170 -2.72 14.86 -9.14
C THR A 170 -3.65 13.78 -9.68
N ASN A 171 -4.60 13.28 -8.88
CA ASN A 171 -5.40 12.09 -9.16
C ASN A 171 -4.56 10.82 -9.44
N MET A 172 -3.30 10.79 -9.03
CA MET A 172 -2.44 9.61 -9.08
C MET A 172 -2.25 9.03 -7.68
N THR A 173 -2.29 7.70 -7.57
CA THR A 173 -2.06 6.97 -6.30
C THR A 173 -0.75 6.18 -6.40
N PRO A 174 0.37 6.71 -5.89
CA PRO A 174 1.62 5.97 -5.82
C PRO A 174 1.46 4.66 -5.02
N GLY A 175 1.87 3.55 -5.62
CA GLY A 175 1.80 2.23 -5.01
C GLY A 175 2.87 2.01 -3.94
N LEU A 176 2.48 1.60 -2.72
CA LEU A 176 3.42 1.27 -1.63
C LEU A 176 3.92 -0.19 -1.66
N ASN A 177 3.44 -0.98 -2.63
CA ASN A 177 3.74 -2.40 -2.77
C ASN A 177 5.24 -2.69 -2.81
N ILE A 178 5.99 -1.90 -3.58
CA ILE A 178 7.41 -2.16 -3.84
C ILE A 178 8.25 -2.01 -2.57
N ILE A 179 8.01 -0.96 -1.77
CA ILE A 179 8.75 -0.74 -0.52
C ILE A 179 8.33 -1.74 0.55
N THR A 180 7.04 -2.02 0.69
CA THR A 180 6.56 -2.98 1.70
C THR A 180 7.10 -4.37 1.45
N GLU A 181 7.11 -4.83 0.19
CA GLU A 181 7.72 -6.11 -0.19
C GLU A 181 9.24 -6.13 0.01
N TYR A 182 9.91 -5.02 -0.30
CA TYR A 182 11.36 -4.91 -0.13
C TYR A 182 11.77 -4.94 1.35
N VAL A 183 11.09 -4.17 2.19
CA VAL A 183 11.39 -4.07 3.63
C VAL A 183 11.16 -5.42 4.31
N MET A 184 10.01 -6.07 4.08
CA MET A 184 9.74 -7.37 4.72
C MET A 184 10.62 -8.47 4.15
N GLY A 185 10.96 -8.43 2.85
CA GLY A 185 11.91 -9.36 2.24
C GLY A 185 13.31 -9.30 2.88
N ILE A 186 13.75 -8.14 3.38
CA ILE A 186 15.02 -7.99 4.11
C ILE A 186 14.91 -8.47 5.56
N ILE A 187 13.83 -8.09 6.26
CA ILE A 187 13.68 -8.41 7.69
C ILE A 187 13.36 -9.89 7.89
N TYR A 188 12.56 -10.48 7.02
CA TYR A 188 12.08 -11.85 7.14
C TYR A 188 12.21 -12.64 5.82
N PRO A 189 13.46 -12.95 5.41
CA PRO A 189 13.74 -13.62 4.16
C PRO A 189 13.22 -15.06 4.16
N GLY A 190 12.95 -15.59 2.97
CA GLY A 190 12.56 -17.00 2.78
C GLY A 190 11.06 -17.30 2.98
N ARG A 191 10.25 -16.30 3.31
CA ARG A 191 8.80 -16.46 3.57
C ARG A 191 7.92 -15.61 2.62
N PRO A 192 7.62 -16.13 1.41
CA PRO A 192 6.80 -15.43 0.42
C PRO A 192 5.40 -15.05 0.94
N ILE A 193 4.73 -15.93 1.68
CA ILE A 193 3.37 -15.65 2.18
C ILE A 193 3.39 -14.49 3.18
N ALA A 194 4.33 -14.52 4.13
CA ALA A 194 4.51 -13.43 5.09
C ALA A 194 4.76 -12.09 4.37
N ASN A 195 5.53 -12.10 3.29
CA ASN A 195 5.80 -10.91 2.48
C ASN A 195 4.53 -10.37 1.80
N VAL A 196 3.73 -11.25 1.18
CA VAL A 196 2.46 -10.85 0.54
C VAL A 196 1.48 -10.32 1.57
N CYS A 197 1.33 -10.99 2.73
CA CYS A 197 0.48 -10.51 3.80
C CYS A 197 0.95 -9.13 4.33
N PHE A 198 2.26 -8.90 4.44
CA PHE A 198 2.79 -7.62 4.92
C PHE A 198 2.47 -6.49 3.94
N LYS A 199 2.64 -6.74 2.64
CA LYS A 199 2.20 -5.83 1.59
C LYS A 199 0.70 -5.56 1.68
N THR A 200 -0.13 -6.59 1.81
CA THR A 200 -1.59 -6.44 1.93
C THR A 200 -1.92 -5.50 3.09
N TYR A 201 -1.31 -5.73 4.26
CA TYR A 201 -1.56 -4.94 5.46
C TYR A 201 -0.98 -3.51 5.39
N GLY A 202 0.11 -3.30 4.66
CA GLY A 202 0.72 -1.97 4.49
C GLY A 202 0.09 -1.14 3.37
N TYR A 203 -0.08 -1.73 2.19
CA TYR A 203 -0.53 -1.04 0.97
C TYR A 203 -2.04 -1.02 0.81
N MET A 204 -2.71 -2.17 0.91
CA MET A 204 -4.15 -2.23 0.59
C MET A 204 -4.95 -1.45 1.63
N SER A 205 -4.56 -1.52 2.89
CA SER A 205 -5.12 -0.69 3.98
C SER A 205 -5.04 0.80 3.70
N MET A 206 -3.92 1.26 3.10
CA MET A 206 -3.69 2.65 2.76
C MET A 206 -4.52 3.07 1.55
N ASP A 207 -4.48 2.30 0.46
CA ASP A 207 -5.30 2.54 -0.75
C ASP A 207 -6.79 2.63 -0.41
N GLN A 208 -7.20 1.75 0.50
CA GLN A 208 -8.55 1.70 1.00
C GLN A 208 -8.91 2.91 1.88
N ALA A 209 -7.99 3.40 2.71
CA ALA A 209 -8.17 4.65 3.46
C ALA A 209 -8.29 5.88 2.55
N VAL A 210 -7.52 5.94 1.46
CA VAL A 210 -7.62 6.99 0.44
C VAL A 210 -8.99 6.96 -0.25
N SER A 211 -9.44 5.77 -0.66
CA SER A 211 -10.76 5.58 -1.26
C SER A 211 -11.89 6.03 -0.32
N PHE A 212 -11.80 5.67 0.97
CA PHE A 212 -12.76 6.11 1.97
C PHE A 212 -12.81 7.64 2.11
N LEU A 213 -11.65 8.31 2.11
CA LEU A 213 -11.57 9.78 2.14
C LEU A 213 -12.19 10.43 0.90
N ASN A 214 -11.97 9.84 -0.28
CA ASN A 214 -12.56 10.31 -1.53
C ASN A 214 -14.09 10.28 -1.49
N ASP A 215 -14.65 9.19 -0.97
CA ASP A 215 -16.09 9.04 -0.79
C ASP A 215 -16.66 10.04 0.23
N PHE A 216 -15.97 10.31 1.35
CA PHE A 216 -16.41 11.35 2.30
C PHE A 216 -16.45 12.72 1.66
N LYS A 217 -15.43 13.03 0.85
CA LYS A 217 -15.37 14.28 0.11
C LYS A 217 -16.54 14.39 -0.87
N LEU A 218 -16.83 13.33 -1.62
CA LEU A 218 -17.97 13.27 -2.53
C LEU A 218 -19.31 13.42 -1.78
N GLY A 219 -19.50 12.70 -0.68
CA GLY A 219 -20.70 12.79 0.16
C GLY A 219 -20.93 14.18 0.73
N HIS A 220 -19.85 14.88 1.11
CA HIS A 220 -19.89 16.27 1.57
C HIS A 220 -20.31 17.25 0.47
N TYR A 221 -19.92 16.99 -0.78
CA TYR A 221 -20.40 17.76 -1.95
C TYR A 221 -21.86 17.46 -2.28
N MET A 222 -22.27 16.19 -2.21
CA MET A 222 -23.66 15.76 -2.49
C MET A 222 -24.65 16.04 -1.35
N LYS A 223 -24.19 16.55 -0.21
CA LYS A 223 -25.01 16.84 0.99
C LYS A 223 -25.68 15.60 1.59
N ILE A 224 -25.00 14.45 1.49
CA ILE A 224 -25.43 13.19 2.11
C ILE A 224 -25.08 13.23 3.61
N PRO A 225 -25.97 12.78 4.51
CA PRO A 225 -25.69 12.71 5.94
C PRO A 225 -24.43 11.85 6.21
N PRO A 226 -23.42 12.37 6.94
CA PRO A 226 -22.13 11.71 7.10
C PRO A 226 -22.23 10.38 7.86
N ARG A 227 -23.18 10.26 8.80
CA ARG A 227 -23.42 9.01 9.54
C ARG A 227 -23.94 7.88 8.65
N SER A 228 -24.85 8.21 7.73
CA SER A 228 -25.37 7.24 6.78
C SER A 228 -24.28 6.80 5.81
N MET A 229 -23.45 7.74 5.34
CA MET A 229 -22.29 7.44 4.49
C MET A 229 -21.33 6.46 5.17
N PHE A 230 -20.96 6.74 6.42
CA PHE A 230 -20.08 5.87 7.20
C PHE A 230 -20.65 4.45 7.37
N LEU A 231 -21.95 4.34 7.70
CA LEU A 231 -22.59 3.02 7.90
C LEU A 231 -22.67 2.22 6.59
N VAL A 232 -22.93 2.86 5.46
CA VAL A 232 -22.95 2.20 4.15
C VAL A 232 -21.56 1.72 3.78
N GLN A 233 -20.52 2.54 3.95
CA GLN A 233 -19.14 2.14 3.69
C GLN A 233 -18.65 1.00 4.59
N VAL A 234 -19.02 1.03 5.87
CA VAL A 234 -18.71 -0.06 6.80
C VAL A 234 -19.53 -1.30 6.46
N HIS A 235 -20.77 -1.17 6.01
CA HIS A 235 -21.58 -2.30 5.56
C HIS A 235 -20.98 -2.94 4.30
N ASP A 236 -20.58 -2.15 3.30
CA ASP A 236 -19.98 -2.65 2.05
C ASP A 236 -18.63 -3.35 2.29
N LEU A 237 -17.96 -3.04 3.41
CA LEU A 237 -16.76 -3.73 3.87
C LEU A 237 -17.01 -5.18 4.32
N PHE A 238 -18.20 -5.52 4.83
CA PHE A 238 -18.49 -6.85 5.36
C PHE A 238 -18.62 -7.94 4.26
N PRO A 239 -19.39 -7.73 3.16
CA PRO A 239 -19.45 -8.68 2.04
C PRO A 239 -18.13 -8.78 1.25
N ALA A 240 -17.35 -7.69 1.18
CA ALA A 240 -16.04 -7.69 0.53
C ALA A 240 -14.98 -8.56 1.26
N GLY A 241 -15.26 -9.00 2.50
CA GLY A 241 -14.45 -9.96 3.23
C GLY A 241 -14.34 -11.36 2.58
N TYR A 242 -15.18 -11.68 1.57
CA TYR A 242 -15.04 -12.89 0.77
C TYR A 242 -14.03 -12.77 -0.39
N GLN A 243 -13.54 -11.56 -0.70
CA GLN A 243 -12.54 -11.35 -1.76
C GLN A 243 -11.46 -10.38 -1.28
N TYR A 244 -10.52 -10.88 -0.47
CA TYR A 244 -9.17 -10.32 -0.25
C TYR A 244 -9.09 -8.79 -0.03
N ASN A 245 -9.27 -8.31 1.21
CA ASN A 245 -8.56 -7.16 1.82
C ASN A 245 -9.32 -6.63 3.05
N ILE A 246 -8.86 -7.03 4.23
CA ILE A 246 -9.19 -6.38 5.51
C ILE A 246 -8.02 -5.43 5.76
N TYR A 247 -8.21 -4.09 5.81
CA TYR A 247 -8.12 -3.15 6.95
C TYR A 247 -8.63 -1.79 6.46
N HIS A 248 -9.37 -1.07 7.31
CA HIS A 248 -9.87 0.25 6.99
C HIS A 248 -9.53 1.25 8.10
N ILE A 249 -8.72 2.23 7.68
CA ILE A 249 -8.62 3.63 8.13
C ILE A 249 -8.00 3.94 9.49
N LEU A 250 -6.85 4.62 9.38
CA LEU A 250 -6.48 5.76 10.21
C LEU A 250 -6.52 7.03 9.36
N ILE A 251 -6.76 8.17 10.02
CA ILE A 251 -6.71 9.56 9.52
C ILE A 251 -8.09 10.16 9.17
N TYR A 252 -8.86 10.46 10.21
CA TYR A 252 -9.96 11.42 10.15
C TYR A 252 -9.64 12.75 10.87
N LYS A 253 -8.43 12.95 11.42
CA LYS A 253 -8.12 14.13 12.26
C LYS A 253 -7.17 15.18 11.66
N CYS A 254 -6.83 15.09 10.37
CA CYS A 254 -5.97 16.09 9.71
C CYS A 254 -6.70 17.04 8.75
N TYR A 255 -7.96 16.80 8.39
CA TYR A 255 -8.59 17.48 7.25
C TYR A 255 -9.93 18.17 7.52
N TYR A 256 -10.44 18.18 8.75
CA TYR A 256 -11.55 19.03 9.17
C TYR A 256 -11.29 19.67 10.52
#